data_AF-A0A2R6GH84-F1
#
_entry.id   AF-A0A2R6GH84-F1
#
_cell.length_a   1.000
_cell.length_b   1.000
_cell.length_c   1.000
_cell.angle_alpha   90.00
_cell.angle_beta   90.00
_cell.angle_gamma   90.00
#
_symmetry.space_group_name_H-M   'P 1'
#
loop_
_entity.id
_entity.type
_entity.pdbx_description
1 polymer ?
#
loop_
_entity_poly.entity_id
_entity_poly.type
_entity_poly.pdbx_seq_one_letter_code
_entity_poly.pdbx_strand_id
1 'polypeptide(L)'
;MERESRTDGGTYTLLVELHATTTLEVGALGVHEFDRGWYAYTGSALGTGGFARVDSGATRIADVTTTADVDAECAIHREIASAGGVAVPVAGFGASDCDCSAHLAYAGQRATLAHAVEAAHDGRR
;
A
#
# COMPACT_ATOMS: atom_id res chain seq x y z
N MET A 1 -26.28 6.35 -5.14
CA MET A 1 -26.57 5.96 -3.75
C MET A 1 -26.44 4.45 -3.68
N GLU A 2 -25.41 4.03 -2.96
CA GLU A 2 -25.25 2.77 -2.23
C GLU A 2 -25.21 1.46 -3.04
N ARG A 3 -24.00 0.91 -3.18
CA ARG A 3 -23.77 -0.54 -3.14
C ARG A 3 -22.89 -0.85 -1.95
N GLU A 4 -23.50 -0.89 -0.78
CA GLU A 4 -22.99 -1.68 0.34
C GLU A 4 -23.14 -3.17 -0.03
N SER A 5 -22.04 -3.91 -0.04
CA SER A 5 -22.08 -5.38 -0.14
C SER A 5 -21.11 -6.04 0.84
N ARG A 6 -21.64 -6.28 2.04
CA ARG A 6 -21.44 -7.43 2.97
C ARG A 6 -20.02 -7.99 3.16
N THR A 7 -19.40 -7.54 4.24
CA THR A 7 -18.96 -8.32 5.43
C THR A 7 -18.44 -9.76 5.22
N ASP A 8 -17.20 -9.86 4.76
CA ASP A 8 -16.07 -10.52 5.45
C ASP A 8 -14.81 -9.93 4.78
N GLY A 9 -14.42 -8.73 5.23
CA GLY A 9 -13.52 -7.85 4.48
C GLY A 9 -12.60 -7.10 5.41
N GLY A 10 -11.30 -7.36 5.32
CA GLY A 10 -10.27 -6.66 6.07
C GLY A 10 -9.46 -5.73 5.17
N THR A 11 -8.90 -4.69 5.77
CA THR A 11 -7.84 -3.90 5.15
C THR A 11 -6.50 -4.54 5.46
N TYR A 12 -5.63 -4.66 4.46
CA TYR A 12 -4.25 -5.10 4.66
C TYR A 12 -3.28 -4.04 4.15
N THR A 13 -2.12 -3.97 4.79
CA THR A 13 -0.95 -3.26 4.27
C THR A 13 0.21 -4.23 4.12
N LEU A 14 0.75 -4.34 2.91
CA LEU A 14 1.96 -5.11 2.62
C LEU A 14 3.17 -4.20 2.75
N LEU A 15 4.15 -4.64 3.55
CA LEU A 15 5.45 -4.01 3.61
C LEU A 15 6.42 -4.78 2.71
N VAL A 16 6.91 -4.10 1.67
CA VAL A 16 7.77 -4.67 0.63
C VAL A 16 9.12 -3.97 0.66
N GLU A 17 10.20 -4.75 0.70
CA GLU A 17 11.55 -4.27 0.51
C GLU A 17 11.93 -4.35 -0.97
N LEU A 18 12.49 -3.26 -1.48
CA LEU A 18 13.16 -3.22 -2.78
C LEU A 18 14.65 -3.04 -2.56
N HIS A 19 15.43 -4.08 -2.89
CA HIS A 19 16.86 -4.12 -2.58
C HIS A 19 17.72 -3.29 -3.53
N ALA A 20 17.21 -2.95 -4.72
CA ALA A 20 17.90 -2.16 -5.73
C ALA A 20 16.91 -1.28 -6.49
N THR A 21 17.31 -0.04 -6.81
CA THR A 21 16.50 0.84 -7.66
C THR A 21 16.22 0.13 -8.98
N THR A 22 14.95 0.05 -9.35
CA THR A 22 14.52 -0.68 -10.55
C THR A 22 13.38 0.04 -11.24
N THR A 23 13.34 -0.09 -12.56
CA THR A 23 12.24 0.42 -13.38
C THR A 23 11.19 -0.68 -13.54
N LEU A 24 9.92 -0.37 -13.23
CA LEU A 24 8.81 -1.32 -13.33
C LEU A 24 7.67 -0.71 -14.15
N GLU A 25 6.99 -1.55 -14.93
CA GLU A 25 5.73 -1.19 -15.58
C GLU A 25 4.57 -1.42 -14.59
N VAL A 26 3.78 -0.38 -14.36
CA VAL A 26 2.65 -0.35 -13.43
C VAL A 26 1.35 -0.32 -14.24
N GLY A 27 1.04 -1.42 -14.92
CA GLY A 27 -0.19 -1.55 -15.72
C GLY A 27 -0.51 -0.30 -16.55
N ALA A 28 -1.74 0.24 -16.40
CA ALA A 28 -2.18 1.43 -17.11
C ALA A 28 -1.48 2.75 -16.69
N LEU A 29 -0.77 2.76 -15.56
CA LEU A 29 -0.01 3.93 -15.09
C LEU A 29 1.34 4.06 -15.80
N GLY A 30 1.74 3.06 -16.60
CA GLY A 30 2.96 3.09 -17.40
C GLY A 30 4.22 2.76 -16.60
N VAL A 31 5.37 3.19 -17.10
CA VAL A 31 6.69 2.82 -16.58
C VAL A 31 7.14 3.84 -15.52
N HIS A 32 7.56 3.36 -14.35
CA HIS A 32 8.03 4.17 -13.23
C HIS A 32 9.36 3.64 -12.69
N GLU A 33 10.21 4.56 -12.22
CA GLU A 33 11.42 4.21 -11.48
C GLU A 33 11.10 4.12 -9.98
N PHE A 34 11.50 3.02 -9.37
CA PHE A 34 11.33 2.74 -7.95
C PHE A 34 12.69 2.77 -7.26
N ASP A 35 12.89 3.70 -6.35
CA ASP A 35 14.08 3.77 -5.51
C ASP A 35 14.19 2.58 -4.56
N ARG A 36 15.42 2.09 -4.35
CA ARG A 36 15.66 1.11 -3.27
C ARG A 36 15.10 1.63 -1.93
N GLY A 37 14.55 0.73 -1.14
CA GLY A 37 13.94 1.08 0.14
C GLY A 37 12.69 0.27 0.42
N TRP A 38 11.74 0.90 1.09
CA TRP A 38 10.56 0.24 1.64
C TRP A 38 9.29 0.84 1.07
N TYR A 39 8.37 -0.03 0.69
CA TYR A 39 7.08 0.31 0.11
C TYR A 39 5.96 -0.29 0.94
N ALA A 40 4.92 0.49 1.19
CA ALA A 40 3.72 0.07 1.90
C ALA A 40 2.54 0.23 0.95
N TYR A 41 1.97 -0.89 0.53
CA TYR A 41 0.75 -0.88 -0.26
C TYR A 41 -0.42 -1.25 0.62
N THR A 42 -1.44 -0.39 0.65
CA THR A 42 -2.67 -0.63 1.41
C THR A 42 -3.77 -1.04 0.44
N GLY A 43 -4.49 -2.10 0.76
CA GLY A 43 -5.56 -2.64 -0.09
C GLY A 43 -6.65 -3.30 0.72
N SER A 44 -7.84 -3.40 0.13
CA SER A 44 -8.95 -4.19 0.65
C SER A 44 -8.82 -5.67 0.23
N ALA A 45 -9.16 -6.58 1.15
CA ALA A 45 -9.11 -8.03 0.92
C ALA A 45 -10.13 -8.55 -0.14
N LEU A 46 -10.87 -7.66 -0.82
CA LEU A 46 -11.97 -7.97 -1.73
C LEU A 46 -11.72 -7.67 -3.22
N GLY A 47 -10.52 -7.24 -3.63
CA GLY A 47 -10.22 -6.90 -5.03
C GLY A 47 -9.49 -8.01 -5.82
N THR A 48 -10.11 -8.52 -6.88
CA THR A 48 -9.62 -9.57 -7.82
C THR A 48 -8.38 -9.21 -8.67
N GLY A 49 -7.51 -8.27 -8.26
CA GLY A 49 -6.45 -7.83 -9.17
C GLY A 49 -5.34 -6.90 -8.66
N GLY A 50 -5.03 -6.85 -7.36
CA GLY A 50 -4.04 -5.87 -6.84
C GLY A 50 -2.56 -6.27 -6.96
N PHE A 51 -2.23 -7.56 -6.87
CA PHE A 51 -0.84 -8.03 -6.96
C PHE A 51 -0.67 -8.97 -8.14
N ALA A 52 -0.54 -8.38 -9.33
CA ALA A 52 0.15 -9.04 -10.43
C ALA A 52 1.60 -9.27 -9.99
N ARG A 53 1.88 -10.49 -9.51
CA ARG A 53 3.20 -11.12 -9.29
C ARG A 53 4.37 -10.14 -9.18
N VAL A 54 4.67 -9.72 -7.96
CA VAL A 54 5.94 -9.09 -7.60
C VAL A 54 7.00 -10.20 -7.56
N ASP A 55 7.54 -10.56 -8.73
CA ASP A 55 8.70 -11.44 -8.87
C ASP A 55 9.68 -10.80 -9.86
N SER A 56 10.33 -9.73 -9.40
CA SER A 56 11.42 -9.06 -10.15
C SER A 56 12.80 -9.59 -9.76
N GLY A 57 12.89 -10.50 -8.79
CA GLY A 57 14.13 -10.89 -8.11
C GLY A 57 14.73 -9.79 -7.20
N ALA A 58 14.28 -8.54 -7.30
CA ALA A 58 14.76 -7.40 -6.50
C ALA A 58 13.88 -7.06 -5.30
N THR A 59 12.69 -7.66 -5.21
CA THR A 59 11.63 -7.34 -4.25
C THR A 59 11.36 -8.47 -3.28
N ARG A 60 11.14 -8.16 -2.00
CA ARG A 60 10.79 -9.12 -0.95
C ARG A 60 9.60 -8.60 -0.14
N ILE A 61 8.54 -9.40 -0.01
CA ILE A 61 7.50 -9.13 1.00
C ILE A 61 8.11 -9.43 2.37
N ALA A 62 8.19 -8.41 3.21
CA ALA A 62 8.80 -8.52 4.52
C ALA A 62 7.76 -8.73 5.62
N ASP A 63 6.58 -8.13 5.49
CA ASP A 63 5.53 -8.18 6.49
C ASP A 63 4.14 -7.89 5.90
N VAL A 64 3.10 -8.31 6.62
CA VAL A 64 1.70 -8.08 6.29
C VAL A 64 0.96 -7.69 7.57
N THR A 65 0.42 -6.47 7.60
CA THR A 65 -0.46 -6.02 8.70
C THR A 65 -1.90 -6.03 8.22
N THR A 66 -2.83 -6.51 9.04
CA THR A 66 -4.25 -6.56 8.72
C THR A 66 -5.11 -5.93 9.81
N THR A 67 -6.21 -5.32 9.40
CA THR A 67 -7.35 -4.95 10.24
C THR A 67 -8.56 -5.69 9.70
N ALA A 68 -9.10 -6.63 10.48
CA ALA A 68 -10.23 -7.46 10.07
C ALA A 68 -11.53 -6.66 10.09
N ASP A 69 -12.48 -7.05 9.25
CA ASP A 69 -13.88 -6.59 9.23
C ASP A 69 -14.09 -5.07 9.12
N VAL A 70 -13.05 -4.34 8.72
CA VAL A 70 -13.07 -2.89 8.51
C VAL A 70 -12.51 -2.57 7.13
N ASP A 71 -13.34 -1.91 6.33
CA ASP A 71 -12.91 -1.23 5.11
C ASP A 71 -12.40 0.18 5.45
N ALA A 72 -11.11 0.26 5.75
CA ALA A 72 -10.40 1.46 6.17
C ALA A 72 -9.18 1.76 5.29
N GLU A 73 -9.10 1.20 4.08
CA GLU A 73 -7.99 1.36 3.13
C GLU A 73 -7.57 2.83 2.96
N CYS A 74 -8.54 3.67 2.64
CA CYS A 74 -8.33 5.10 2.47
C CYS A 74 -7.85 5.80 3.76
N ALA A 75 -8.39 5.41 4.92
CA ALA A 75 -8.05 6.03 6.20
C ALA A 75 -6.63 5.64 6.64
N ILE A 76 -6.30 4.35 6.53
CA ILE A 76 -4.99 3.79 6.83
C ILE A 76 -3.93 4.42 5.92
N HIS A 77 -4.18 4.48 4.60
CA HIS A 77 -3.20 5.06 3.69
C HIS A 77 -2.96 6.55 3.96
N ARG A 78 -4.01 7.36 4.19
CA ARG A 78 -3.83 8.79 4.48
C ARG A 78 -3.00 9.03 5.73
N GLU A 79 -3.21 8.21 6.76
CA GLU A 79 -2.45 8.28 7.98
C GLU A 79 -0.96 7.95 7.75
N ILE A 80 -0.68 6.84 7.04
CA ILE A 80 0.69 6.46 6.66
C ILE A 80 1.35 7.56 5.83
N ALA A 81 0.66 8.09 4.82
CA ALA A 81 1.18 9.11 3.91
C ALA A 81 1.43 10.46 4.62
N SER A 82 0.78 10.70 5.76
CA SER A 82 1.01 11.90 6.59
C SER A 82 2.22 11.77 7.53
N ALA A 83 2.80 10.57 7.67
CA ALA A 83 3.94 10.36 8.54
C ALA A 83 5.23 11.01 7.99
N GLY A 84 6.05 11.56 8.89
CA GLY A 84 7.31 12.19 8.52
C GLY A 84 8.26 11.20 7.84
N GLY A 85 8.83 11.59 6.69
CA GLY A 85 9.76 10.75 5.94
C GLY A 85 9.07 9.71 5.04
N VAL A 86 7.75 9.80 4.85
CA VAL A 86 6.98 9.02 3.89
C VAL A 86 6.67 9.86 2.65
N ALA A 87 6.76 9.24 1.48
CA ALA A 87 6.39 9.82 0.19
C ALA A 87 5.37 8.93 -0.54
N VAL A 88 4.70 9.51 -1.54
CA VAL A 88 3.79 8.79 -2.44
C VAL A 88 4.45 8.73 -3.83
N PRO A 89 5.09 7.60 -4.21
CA PRO A 89 5.98 7.56 -5.36
C PRO A 89 5.24 7.43 -6.70
N VAL A 90 4.06 6.83 -6.71
CA VAL A 90 3.29 6.55 -7.95
C VAL A 90 1.85 7.00 -7.74
N ALA A 91 1.51 8.15 -8.33
CA ALA A 91 0.13 8.65 -8.31
C ALA A 91 -0.82 7.69 -9.05
N GLY A 92 -2.01 7.51 -8.51
CA GLY A 92 -3.06 6.62 -9.01
C GLY A 92 -2.87 5.14 -8.64
N PHE A 93 -1.75 4.75 -8.02
CA PHE A 93 -1.51 3.34 -7.67
C PHE A 93 -2.54 2.86 -6.64
N GLY A 94 -3.35 1.87 -6.98
CA GLY A 94 -4.34 1.30 -6.03
C GLY A 94 -5.52 2.20 -5.69
N ALA A 95 -5.66 3.37 -6.31
CA ALA A 95 -6.74 4.33 -6.06
C ALA A 95 -7.80 4.31 -7.19
N SER A 96 -8.13 3.14 -7.74
CA SER A 96 -8.97 3.03 -8.94
C SER A 96 -10.45 3.35 -8.71
N ASP A 97 -10.93 3.22 -7.48
CA ASP A 97 -12.33 3.35 -7.06
C ASP A 97 -12.52 4.43 -5.97
N CYS A 98 -11.49 5.24 -5.70
CA CYS A 98 -11.52 6.33 -4.74
C CYS A 98 -10.77 7.56 -5.23
N ASP A 99 -10.98 8.70 -4.56
CA ASP A 99 -10.32 9.97 -4.89
C ASP A 99 -8.93 10.13 -4.26
N CYS A 100 -8.33 9.04 -3.75
CA CYS A 100 -6.99 9.10 -3.16
C CYS A 100 -5.93 9.35 -4.25
N SER A 101 -4.87 10.06 -3.88
CA SER A 101 -3.73 10.30 -4.79
C SER A 101 -2.99 9.01 -5.14
N ALA A 102 -2.96 8.04 -4.23
CA ALA A 102 -2.50 6.66 -4.39
C ALA A 102 -2.84 5.90 -3.10
N HIS A 103 -2.60 4.59 -3.08
CA HIS A 103 -2.54 3.72 -1.90
C HIS A 103 -1.17 3.05 -1.73
N LEU A 104 -0.15 3.62 -2.37
CA LEU A 104 1.25 3.22 -2.25
C LEU A 104 2.04 4.31 -1.52
N ALA A 105 2.72 3.93 -0.45
CA ALA A 105 3.63 4.78 0.31
C ALA A 105 5.07 4.25 0.21
N TYR A 106 6.04 5.15 0.32
CA TYR A 106 7.48 4.85 0.27
C TYR A 106 8.22 5.50 1.43
N ALA A 107 9.21 4.80 1.97
CA ALA A 107 10.24 5.37 2.82
C ALA A 107 11.60 4.69 2.57
N GLY A 108 12.68 5.44 2.70
CA GLY A 108 14.03 4.86 2.61
C GLY A 108 14.39 3.91 3.76
N GLN A 109 13.66 3.98 4.88
CA GLN A 109 13.94 3.19 6.10
C GLN A 109 12.72 2.36 6.50
N ARG A 110 12.96 1.08 6.84
CA ARG A 110 11.93 0.15 7.31
C ARG A 110 11.17 0.70 8.50
N ALA A 111 11.89 1.20 9.51
CA ALA A 111 11.32 1.62 10.79
C ALA A 111 10.31 2.76 10.61
N THR A 112 10.60 3.73 9.72
CA THR A 112 9.67 4.81 9.39
C THR A 112 8.34 4.27 8.89
N LEU A 113 8.39 3.33 7.94
CA LEU A 113 7.19 2.83 7.30
C LEU A 113 6.46 1.82 8.19
N ALA A 114 7.19 0.93 8.87
CA ALA A 114 6.62 -0.03 9.81
C ALA A 114 5.87 0.66 10.96
N HIS A 115 6.47 1.67 11.61
CA HIS A 115 5.78 2.40 12.67
C HIS A 115 4.53 3.14 12.16
N ALA A 116 4.58 3.70 10.95
CA ALA A 116 3.43 4.38 10.36
C ALA A 116 2.29 3.40 10.06
N VAL A 117 2.61 2.21 9.54
CA VAL A 117 1.64 1.13 9.28
C VAL A 117 1.03 0.63 10.57
N GLU A 118 1.86 0.30 11.58
CA GLU A 118 1.39 -0.17 12.89
C GLU A 118 0.44 0.83 13.54
N ALA A 119 0.83 2.12 13.62
CA ALA A 119 0.00 3.17 14.18
C ALA A 119 -1.35 3.32 13.45
N ALA A 120 -1.32 3.31 12.10
CA ALA A 120 -2.52 3.45 11.29
C ALA A 120 -3.50 2.29 11.43
N HIS A 121 -2.99 1.06 11.59
CA HIS A 121 -3.83 -0.11 11.84
C HIS A 121 -4.34 -0.16 13.28
N ASP A 122 -3.50 0.17 14.28
CA ASP A 122 -3.89 0.15 15.70
C ASP A 122 -5.03 1.11 16.01
N GLY A 123 -5.10 2.28 15.35
CA GLY A 123 -6.23 3.19 15.51
C GLY A 123 -7.58 2.64 15.01
N ARG A 124 -7.58 1.49 14.31
CA ARG A 124 -8.70 0.94 13.51
C ARG A 124 -9.09 -0.47 13.98
N ARG A 125 -8.41 -0.99 15.02
CA ARG A 125 -8.68 -2.28 15.67
C ARG A 125 -9.75 -2.16 16.75
#